data_AF-A0A0P1AE53-F1
#
_entry.id   AF-A0A0P1AE53-F1
#
_cell.length_a   1.000
_cell.length_b   1.000
_cell.length_c   1.000
_cell.angle_alpha   90.00
_cell.angle_beta   90.00
_cell.angle_gamma   90.00
#
_symmetry.space_group_name_H-M   'P 1'
#
loop_
_entity.id
_entity.type
_entity.pdbx_description
1 polymer ?
#
loop_
_entity_poly.entity_id
_entity_poly.type
_entity_poly.pdbx_seq_one_letter_code
_entity_poly.pdbx_strand_id
1 'polypeptide(L)'
;MAMMLDDRANANDERGRAIVQTLAVVVESMVHASDRMPIGYYHKTKFEAFRAPGISVSDYLARIHNVVLAAKFFDDHYFNNAYYAKPTREL
;
A
#
# COMPACT_ATOMS: atom_id res chain seq x y z
N MET A 1 7.83 14.86 -29.68
CA MET A 1 7.58 13.44 -29.37
C MET A 1 7.98 13.06 -27.94
N ALA A 2 9.00 13.67 -27.33
CA ALA A 2 9.36 13.46 -25.91
C ALA A 2 8.30 13.99 -24.91
N MET A 3 7.62 15.10 -25.21
CA MET A 3 6.62 15.72 -24.33
C MET A 3 5.37 14.82 -24.07
N MET A 4 4.96 14.01 -25.04
CA MET A 4 3.76 13.15 -24.90
C MET A 4 3.96 11.90 -24.02
N LEU A 5 5.21 11.53 -23.74
CA LEU A 5 5.51 10.40 -22.86
C LEU A 5 5.44 10.80 -21.38
N ASP A 6 5.78 12.04 -21.07
CA ASP A 6 5.73 12.63 -19.72
C ASP A 6 4.28 12.76 -19.21
N ASP A 7 3.38 13.25 -20.06
CA ASP A 7 1.96 13.42 -19.73
C ASP A 7 1.28 12.10 -19.33
N ARG A 8 1.64 11.00 -20.01
CA ARG A 8 1.10 9.66 -19.72
C ARG A 8 1.64 9.07 -18.42
N ALA A 9 2.91 9.30 -18.12
CA ALA A 9 3.52 8.86 -16.87
C ALA A 9 2.89 9.61 -15.68
N ASN A 10 2.75 10.93 -15.80
CA ASN A 10 2.13 11.77 -14.78
C ASN A 10 0.65 11.41 -14.55
N ALA A 11 -0.12 11.17 -15.61
CA ALA A 11 -1.52 10.74 -15.48
C ALA A 11 -1.66 9.38 -14.76
N ASN A 12 -0.74 8.44 -15.01
CA ASN A 12 -0.74 7.14 -14.33
C ASN A 12 -0.36 7.27 -12.85
N ASP A 13 0.61 8.13 -12.53
CA ASP A 13 1.02 8.39 -11.15
C ASP A 13 -0.09 9.09 -10.36
N GLU A 14 -0.77 10.06 -10.96
CA GLU A 14 -1.95 10.71 -10.36
C GLU A 14 -3.08 9.72 -10.11
N ARG A 15 -3.36 8.85 -11.09
CA ARG A 15 -4.34 7.76 -10.91
C ARG A 15 -3.92 6.81 -9.78
N GLY A 16 -2.63 6.51 -9.67
CA GLY A 16 -2.07 5.69 -8.60
C GLY A 16 -2.27 6.32 -7.22
N ARG A 17 -1.98 7.62 -7.08
CA ARG A 17 -2.26 8.40 -5.86
C ARG A 17 -3.75 8.36 -5.48
N ALA A 18 -4.64 8.56 -6.45
CA ALA A 18 -6.08 8.52 -6.22
C ALA A 18 -6.56 7.15 -5.71
N ILE A 19 -6.00 6.06 -6.26
CA ILE A 19 -6.29 4.69 -5.79
C ILE A 19 -5.81 4.50 -4.35
N VAL A 20 -4.59 4.93 -4.03
CA VAL A 20 -4.02 4.84 -2.67
C VAL A 20 -4.92 5.57 -1.66
N GLN A 21 -5.32 6.80 -1.97
CA GLN A 21 -6.21 7.58 -1.11
C GLN A 21 -7.56 6.90 -0.90
N THR A 22 -8.17 6.42 -1.99
CA THR A 22 -9.48 5.74 -1.93
C THR A 22 -9.39 4.46 -1.08
N LEU A 23 -8.37 3.64 -1.29
CA LEU A 23 -8.16 2.40 -0.54
C LEU A 23 -7.88 2.70 0.94
N ALA A 24 -7.09 3.72 1.26
CA ALA A 24 -6.82 4.12 2.64
C ALA A 24 -8.13 4.43 3.38
N VAL A 25 -9.00 5.26 2.79
CA VAL A 25 -10.29 5.62 3.39
C VAL A 25 -11.18 4.40 3.59
N VAL A 26 -11.28 3.51 2.60
CA VAL A 26 -12.12 2.31 2.70
C VAL A 26 -11.60 1.38 3.79
N VAL A 27 -10.30 1.10 3.82
CA VAL A 27 -9.70 0.20 4.81
C VAL A 27 -9.81 0.78 6.21
N GLU A 28 -9.56 2.08 6.38
CA GLU A 28 -9.76 2.77 7.66
C GLU A 28 -11.22 2.67 8.10
N SER A 29 -12.20 2.88 7.21
CA SER A 29 -13.61 2.70 7.54
C SER A 29 -13.94 1.28 7.99
N MET A 30 -13.33 0.26 7.38
CA MET A 30 -13.52 -1.13 7.79
C MET A 30 -12.94 -1.38 9.19
N VAL A 31 -11.75 -0.85 9.48
CA VAL A 31 -11.13 -0.95 10.83
C VAL A 31 -12.04 -0.31 11.88
N HIS A 32 -12.52 0.91 11.66
CA HIS A 32 -13.43 1.59 12.60
C HIS A 32 -14.75 0.83 12.81
N ALA A 33 -15.26 0.15 11.78
CA ALA A 33 -16.44 -0.70 11.91
C ALA A 33 -16.13 -1.97 12.71
N SER A 34 -14.95 -2.58 12.51
CA SER A 34 -14.47 -3.76 13.22
C SER A 34 -14.19 -3.51 14.70
N ASP A 35 -13.77 -2.29 15.09
CA ASP A 35 -13.57 -1.93 16.51
C ASP A 35 -14.87 -1.98 17.34
N ARG A 36 -16.02 -1.99 16.67
CA ARG A 36 -17.35 -2.11 17.32
C ARG A 36 -17.79 -3.56 17.48
N MET A 37 -17.00 -4.53 17.02
CA MET A 37 -17.38 -5.94 17.04
C MET A 37 -17.27 -6.50 18.46
N PRO A 38 -18.28 -7.25 18.97
CA PRO A 38 -18.21 -7.82 20.31
C PRO A 38 -17.05 -8.80 20.44
N ILE A 39 -16.33 -8.74 21.58
CA ILE A 39 -15.12 -9.52 21.88
C ILE A 39 -15.33 -11.04 21.68
N GLY A 40 -16.56 -11.55 21.88
CA GLY A 40 -16.89 -12.97 21.73
C GLY A 40 -16.78 -13.54 20.30
N TYR A 41 -16.69 -12.69 19.28
CA TYR A 41 -16.49 -13.09 17.88
C TYR A 41 -15.04 -12.94 17.41
N TYR A 42 -14.13 -12.49 18.29
CA TYR A 42 -12.75 -12.23 17.95
C TYR A 42 -11.89 -13.49 18.08
N HIS A 43 -11.31 -13.94 16.98
CA HIS A 43 -10.31 -15.00 16.97
C HIS A 43 -8.98 -14.45 16.47
N LYS A 44 -7.92 -14.70 17.24
CA LYS A 44 -6.57 -14.30 16.86
C LYS A 44 -6.15 -15.02 15.59
N THR A 45 -5.67 -14.27 14.60
CA THR A 45 -5.24 -14.82 13.30
C THR A 45 -3.78 -14.51 13.00
N LYS A 46 -3.25 -15.11 11.93
CA LYS A 46 -1.93 -14.77 11.39
C LYS A 46 -1.79 -13.32 10.89
N PHE A 47 -2.90 -12.58 10.78
CA PHE A 47 -2.93 -11.18 10.37
C PHE A 47 -2.89 -10.21 11.56
N GLU A 48 -2.88 -10.73 12.79
CA GLU A 48 -2.83 -9.91 13.97
C GLU A 48 -1.39 -9.56 14.36
N ALA A 49 -1.11 -8.26 14.42
CA ALA A 49 0.17 -7.78 14.91
C ALA A 49 0.21 -7.81 16.44
N PHE A 50 1.40 -7.97 17.03
CA PHE A 50 1.59 -7.88 18.48
C PHE A 50 1.10 -6.54 19.06
N ARG A 51 1.22 -5.45 18.29
CA ARG A 51 0.69 -4.12 18.59
C ARG A 51 0.33 -3.40 17.30
N ALA A 52 -0.45 -2.33 17.41
CA ALA A 52 -0.73 -1.42 16.28
C ALA A 52 0.58 -0.93 15.64
N PRO A 53 0.72 -1.01 14.30
CA PRO A 53 1.88 -0.45 13.60
C PRO A 53 1.99 1.08 13.81
N GLY A 54 3.22 1.58 13.90
CA GLY A 54 3.50 3.03 14.00
C GLY A 54 3.47 3.77 12.65
N ILE A 55 2.75 3.23 11.68
CA ILE A 55 2.58 3.78 10.32
C ILE A 55 1.10 3.75 9.99
N SER A 56 0.58 4.82 9.38
CA SER A 56 -0.83 4.87 8.97
C SER A 56 -1.10 3.92 7.80
N VAL A 57 -2.37 3.56 7.59
CA VAL A 57 -2.79 2.76 6.43
C VAL A 57 -2.43 3.48 5.13
N SER A 58 -2.69 4.78 5.06
CA SER A 58 -2.37 5.63 3.90
C SER A 58 -0.88 5.65 3.58
N ASP A 59 -0.02 5.89 4.58
CA ASP A 59 1.44 5.93 4.39
C ASP A 59 1.99 4.57 3.96
N TYR A 60 1.43 3.48 4.51
CA TYR A 60 1.84 2.14 4.12
C TYR A 60 1.45 1.81 2.67
N LEU A 61 0.25 2.20 2.24
CA LEU A 61 -0.20 2.02 0.85
C LEU A 61 0.61 2.89 -0.13
N ALA A 62 0.91 4.14 0.23
CA ALA A 62 1.78 5.01 -0.57
C ALA A 62 3.19 4.41 -0.74
N ARG A 63 3.73 3.81 0.32
CA ARG A 63 5.01 3.10 0.26
C ARG A 63 4.97 1.90 -0.67
N ILE A 64 3.91 1.08 -0.62
CA ILE A 64 3.73 -0.03 -1.57
C ILE A 64 3.66 0.50 -3.01
N HIS A 65 2.87 1.54 -3.25
CA HIS A 65 2.75 2.16 -4.57
C HIS A 65 4.11 2.61 -5.12
N ASN A 66 4.93 3.28 -4.31
CA ASN A 66 6.26 3.72 -4.72
C ASN A 66 7.19 2.55 -5.04
N VAL A 67 7.17 1.48 -4.25
CA VAL A 67 7.99 0.28 -4.51
C VAL A 67 7.55 -0.42 -5.80
N VAL A 68 6.24 -0.54 -6.04
CA VAL A 68 5.70 -1.19 -7.24
C VAL A 68 5.93 -0.33 -8.49
N LEU A 69 5.83 1.00 -8.37
CA LEU A 69 6.22 1.91 -9.45
C LEU A 69 7.71 1.77 -9.77
N ALA A 70 8.58 1.81 -8.75
CA ALA A 70 10.01 1.59 -8.93
C ALA A 70 10.29 0.24 -9.62
N ALA A 71 9.66 -0.84 -9.15
CA ALA A 71 9.77 -2.15 -9.79
C ALA A 71 9.39 -2.11 -11.28
N LYS A 72 8.32 -1.42 -11.64
CA LYS A 72 7.84 -1.29 -13.01
C LYS A 72 8.76 -0.45 -13.91
N PHE A 73 9.51 0.49 -13.36
CA PHE A 73 10.41 1.36 -14.12
C PHE A 73 11.85 0.83 -14.19
N PHE A 74 12.29 0.08 -13.18
CA PHE A 74 13.67 -0.40 -13.07
C PHE A 74 13.85 -1.87 -13.48
N ASP A 75 12.78 -2.68 -13.53
CA ASP A 75 12.88 -4.10 -13.88
C ASP A 75 11.75 -4.57 -14.80
N ASP A 76 12.10 -5.38 -15.81
CA ASP A 76 11.14 -6.07 -16.69
C ASP A 76 10.37 -7.20 -15.95
N HIS A 77 10.64 -7.42 -14.66
CA HIS A 77 10.10 -8.53 -13.86
C HIS A 77 9.63 -8.09 -12.47
N TYR A 78 8.46 -8.60 -12.05
CA TYR A 78 8.01 -8.54 -10.66
C TYR A 78 9.08 -9.13 -9.72
N PHE A 79 9.40 -8.43 -8.64
CA PHE A 79 10.30 -8.96 -7.62
C PHE A 79 9.70 -10.18 -6.90
N ASN A 80 10.56 -11.05 -6.36
CA ASN A 80 10.11 -12.21 -5.59
C ASN A 80 9.54 -11.81 -4.21
N ASN A 81 8.86 -12.75 -3.54
CA ASN A 81 8.26 -12.51 -2.21
C ASN A 81 9.29 -12.07 -1.15
N ALA A 82 10.56 -12.46 -1.29
CA ALA A 82 11.60 -12.08 -0.35
C ALA A 82 11.97 -10.59 -0.44
N TYR A 83 11.86 -9.99 -1.63
CA TYR A 83 12.08 -8.56 -1.82
C TYR A 83 10.97 -7.73 -1.17
N TYR A 84 9.70 -8.10 -1.37
CA TYR A 84 8.55 -7.40 -0.77
C TYR A 84 8.50 -7.49 0.75
N ALA A 85 9.17 -8.49 1.35
CA ALA A 85 9.26 -8.65 2.80
C ALA A 85 10.28 -7.70 3.46
N LYS A 86 11.12 -7.00 2.68
CA LYS A 86 12.17 -6.15 3.24
C LYS A 86 11.61 -4.86 3.88
N PRO A 87 12.14 -4.44 5.05
CA PRO A 87 11.82 -3.14 5.61
C PRO A 87 12.45 -2.03 4.74
N THR A 88 11.63 -1.11 4.23
CA THR A 88 12.01 0.00 3.32
C THR A 88 12.88 1.07 3.96
N ARG A 89 13.36 0.88 5.19
CA ARG A 89 14.50 1.67 5.70
C ARG A 89 15.83 1.29 5.04
N GLU A 90 15.87 0.16 4.32
CA GLU A 90 17.07 -0.39 3.66
C GLU A 90 17.00 -0.33 2.13
N LEU A 91 16.06 0.45 1.57
CA LEU A 91 15.93 0.72 0.13
C LEU A 91 16.34 2.15 -0.19
#